data_AF-A0A376L0J7-F1
#
_entry.id   AF-A0A376L0J7-F1
#
_cell.length_a   1.000
_cell.length_b   1.000
_cell.length_c   1.000
_cell.angle_alpha   90.00
_cell.angle_beta   90.00
_cell.angle_gamma   90.00
#
_symmetry.space_group_name_H-M   'P 1'
#
loop_
_entity.id
_entity.type
_entity.pdbx_description
1 polymer ?
#
loop_
_entity_poly.entity_id
_entity_poly.type
_entity_poly.pdbx_seq_one_letter_code
_entity_poly.pdbx_strand_id
1 'polypeptide(L)' 'MTKNYRASYNVEGAFQASNKNIADAVNSVLTDTIADMSQDTSIHEFIKQNAR' A
#
# COMPACT_ATOMS: atom_id res chain seq x y z
N MET A 1 5.07 2.08 17.75
CA MET A 1 3.77 2.16 17.06
C MET A 1 3.89 1.35 15.78
N THR A 2 3.16 0.26 15.65
CA THR A 2 3.15 -0.53 14.40
C THR A 2 2.33 0.22 13.35
N LYS A 3 2.86 0.38 12.14
CA LYS A 3 2.15 1.02 11.03
C LYS A 3 1.55 -0.04 10.14
N ASN A 4 0.27 0.12 9.82
CA ASN A 4 -0.46 -0.82 9.01
C ASN A 4 -0.87 -0.14 7.71
N TYR A 5 -0.24 -0.54 6.62
CA TYR A 5 -0.56 -0.10 5.27
C TYR A 5 -1.48 -1.13 4.63
N ARG A 6 -2.65 -0.70 4.17
CA ARG A 6 -3.67 -1.57 3.58
C ARG A 6 -4.35 -0.85 2.43
N ALA A 7 -4.26 -1.41 1.24
CA ALA A 7 -5.09 -1.02 0.11
C ALA A 7 -6.16 -2.09 -0.14
N SER A 8 -7.26 -1.70 -0.78
CA SER A 8 -8.34 -2.60 -1.15
C SER A 8 -8.64 -2.45 -2.63
N TYR A 9 -8.74 -3.57 -3.33
CA TYR A 9 -9.11 -3.62 -4.73
C TYR A 9 -10.51 -4.19 -4.85
N ASN A 10 -11.40 -3.46 -5.52
CA ASN A 10 -12.78 -3.87 -5.74
C ASN A 10 -13.17 -3.57 -7.19
N VAL A 11 -13.83 -4.53 -7.84
CA VAL A 11 -14.31 -4.42 -9.23
C VAL A 11 -15.75 -4.92 -9.28
N GLU A 12 -16.63 -4.12 -9.85
CA GLU A 12 -18.03 -4.48 -10.05
C GLU A 12 -18.17 -5.41 -11.27
N GLY A 13 -18.96 -6.48 -11.14
CA GLY A 13 -19.28 -7.40 -12.23
C GLY A 13 -19.15 -8.87 -11.89
N ALA A 14 -19.34 -9.74 -12.89
CA ALA A 14 -19.22 -11.18 -12.72
C ALA A 14 -17.78 -11.55 -12.32
N PHE A 15 -17.62 -12.09 -11.11
CA PHE A 15 -16.33 -12.48 -10.58
C PHE A 15 -15.76 -13.66 -11.36
N GLN A 16 -14.84 -13.38 -12.28
CA GLN A 16 -14.03 -14.42 -12.93
C GLN A 16 -12.59 -14.30 -12.44
N ALA A 17 -12.13 -15.30 -11.70
CA ALA A 17 -10.74 -15.41 -11.24
C ALA A 17 -9.84 -15.87 -12.39
N SER A 18 -9.67 -15.02 -13.41
CA SER A 18 -8.66 -15.22 -14.44
C SER A 18 -7.29 -14.78 -13.93
N ASN A 19 -6.20 -15.37 -14.46
CA ASN A 19 -4.84 -14.96 -14.10
C ASN A 19 -4.61 -13.45 -14.33
N LYS A 20 -5.24 -12.88 -15.36
CA LYS A 20 -5.19 -11.44 -15.62
C LYS A 20 -5.84 -10.64 -14.49
N ASN A 21 -7.06 -11.00 -14.08
CA ASN A 21 -7.77 -10.28 -13.03
C ASN A 21 -7.07 -10.38 -11.67
N ILE A 22 -6.46 -11.53 -11.38
CA ILE A 22 -5.64 -11.73 -10.17
C ILE A 22 -4.40 -10.83 -10.23
N ALA A 23 -3.69 -10.80 -11.36
CA ALA A 23 -2.51 -9.96 -11.51
C ALA A 23 -2.85 -8.47 -11.38
N ASP A 24 -3.94 -8.02 -12.00
CA ASP A 24 -4.39 -6.63 -11.91
C ASP A 24 -4.74 -6.25 -10.45
N ALA A 25 -5.47 -7.11 -9.74
CA ALA A 25 -5.79 -6.91 -8.32
C ALA A 25 -4.54 -6.81 -7.43
N VAL A 26 -3.60 -7.74 -7.60
CA VAL A 26 -2.35 -7.78 -6.82
C VAL A 26 -1.48 -6.56 -7.12
N ASN A 27 -1.30 -6.23 -8.41
CA ASN A 27 -0.48 -5.09 -8.82
C ASN A 27 -1.04 -3.76 -8.29
N SER A 28 -2.36 -3.58 -8.32
CA SER A 28 -3.01 -2.38 -7.77
C SER A 28 -2.76 -2.26 -6.27
N VAL A 29 -3.09 -3.30 -5.49
CA VAL A 29 -2.94 -3.28 -4.03
C VAL A 29 -1.50 -3.06 -3.62
N LEU A 30 -0.54 -3.71 -4.28
CA LEU A 30 0.89 -3.55 -3.97
C LEU A 30 1.39 -2.15 -4.31
N THR A 31 0.98 -1.59 -5.45
CA THR A 31 1.35 -0.22 -5.85
C THR A 31 0.85 0.79 -4.84
N ASP A 32 -0.42 0.71 -4.45
CA ASP A 32 -1.03 1.64 -3.49
C ASP A 32 -0.38 1.50 -2.10
N THR A 33 -0.15 0.27 -1.64
CA THR A 33 0.50 0.02 -0.35
C THR A 33 1.92 0.60 -0.33
N ILE A 34 2.69 0.44 -1.41
CA ILE A 34 4.04 1.02 -1.53
C ILE A 34 3.99 2.54 -1.61
N ALA A 35 3.02 3.11 -2.32
CA ALA A 35 2.84 4.56 -2.40
C ALA A 35 2.57 5.16 -1.01
N ASP A 36 1.70 4.54 -0.21
CA ASP A 36 1.43 4.96 1.17
C ASP A 36 2.67 4.83 2.06
N MET A 37 3.42 3.72 1.94
CA MET A 37 4.69 3.55 2.65
C MET A 37 5.74 4.59 2.26
N SER A 38 5.77 4.99 0.99
CA SER A 38 6.77 5.96 0.48
C SER A 38 6.53 7.39 1.00
N GLN A 39 5.29 7.71 1.36
CA GLN A 39 4.91 9.00 1.94
C GLN A 39 5.17 9.07 3.45
N ASP A 40 5.56 7.95 4.07
CA ASP A 40 5.85 7.90 5.48
C ASP A 40 7.18 8.58 5.84
N THR A 41 7.08 9.77 6.44
CA THR A 41 8.24 10.54 6.92
C THR A 41 8.54 10.36 8.40
N SER A 42 7.86 9.46 9.13
CA SER A 42 7.99 9.45 10.60
C SER A 42 9.40 9.11 11.10
N ILE A 43 10.15 8.29 10.37
CA ILE A 43 11.55 7.97 10.73
C ILE A 43 12.41 9.22 10.56
N HIS A 44 12.23 9.95 9.45
CA HIS A 44 12.93 11.21 9.20
C HIS A 44 12.64 12.24 10.29
N GLU A 45 11.38 12.40 10.68
CA GLU A 45 10.98 13.31 11.75
C GLU A 45 11.49 12.86 13.12
N PHE A 46 11.51 11.56 13.41
CA PHE A 46 12.11 11.01 14.62
C PHE A 46 13.60 11.36 14.72
N ILE A 47 14.37 11.17 13.64
CA ILE A 47 15.80 11.49 13.61
C ILE A 47 16.01 12.98 13.91
N LYS A 48 15.26 13.88 13.26
CA LYS A 48 15.36 15.34 13.50
C LYS A 48 15.07 15.72 14.94
N GLN A 49 14.08 15.11 15.57
CA GLN A 49 13.71 15.41 16.96
C GLN A 49 14.79 14.99 17.96
N ASN A 50 15.52 13.91 17.68
CA ASN A 50 16.49 13.32 18.61
C ASN A 50 17.95 13.69 18.31
N ALA A 51 18.25 14.28 17.14
CA ALA A 51 19.59 14.76 16.78
C ALA A 51 19.95 16.13 17.42
N ARG A 52 19.28 16.48 18.52
CA ARG A 52 19.48 17.73 19.27
C ARG A 52 20.50 17.58 20.39
#